data_AF-A0A951FGZ0-F1
#
_entry.id   AF-A0A951FGZ0-F1
#
_cell.length_a   1.000
_cell.length_b   1.000
_cell.length_c   1.000
_cell.angle_alpha   90.00
_cell.angle_beta   90.00
_cell.angle_gamma   90.00
#
_symmetry.space_group_name_H-M   'P 1'
#
loop_
_entity.id
_entity.type
_entity.pdbx_description
1 polymer ?
#
loop_
_entity_poly.entity_id
_entity_poly.type
_entity_poly.pdbx_seq_one_letter_code
_entity_poly.pdbx_strand_id
1 'polypeptide(L)'
;MALFGDALIHEIAALVRQRYQALGLALGVPPAPERGDELGEDSRLRHDLALLVGVANGEYRRTDALVQQVEQTLAQLLDLLLGNALQTTRIVPASFWQTEIGVLASRVRWWISGDDLITISNAAALAFGENTQANRMRIARAMDNGVLEWVPDPSVANPQQNRRVLRSQVERLRDLSRLPE
;
A
#
# COMPACT_ATOMS: atom_id res chain seq x y z
N MET A 1 8.34 18.62 9.13
CA MET A 1 8.29 17.53 10.13
C MET A 1 8.12 16.23 9.37
N ALA A 2 8.93 15.22 9.70
CA ALA A 2 8.72 13.86 9.19
C ALA A 2 7.36 13.34 9.70
N LEU A 3 6.60 12.68 8.82
CA LEU A 3 5.28 12.14 9.17
C LEU A 3 5.39 10.77 9.83
N PHE A 4 6.45 10.03 9.49
CA PHE A 4 6.79 8.76 10.09
C PHE A 4 8.22 8.82 10.60
N GLY A 5 8.50 8.10 11.70
CA GLY A 5 9.82 8.05 12.31
C GLY A 5 10.11 6.71 12.96
N ASP A 6 11.19 6.64 13.73
CA ASP A 6 11.69 5.39 14.30
C ASP A 6 10.67 4.65 15.16
N ALA A 7 9.74 5.35 15.82
CA ALA A 7 8.68 4.72 16.60
C ALA A 7 7.83 3.73 15.74
N LEU A 8 7.47 4.13 14.51
CA LEU A 8 6.70 3.28 13.60
C LEU A 8 7.54 2.09 13.10
N ILE A 9 8.84 2.28 12.90
CA ILE A 9 9.77 1.19 12.54
C ILE A 9 9.78 0.13 13.65
N HIS A 10 9.89 0.55 14.91
CA HIS A 10 9.87 -0.36 16.06
C HIS A 10 8.52 -1.09 16.17
N GLU A 11 7.41 -0.39 15.97
CA GLU A 11 6.07 -0.99 16.00
C GLU A 11 5.90 -2.05 14.91
N ILE A 12 6.23 -1.73 13.65
CA ILE A 12 6.13 -2.67 12.53
C ILE A 12 6.99 -3.91 12.80
N ALA A 13 8.21 -3.70 13.29
CA ALA A 13 9.11 -4.82 13.53
C ALA A 13 8.68 -5.68 14.73
N ALA A 14 8.07 -5.09 15.76
CA ALA A 14 7.41 -5.82 16.84
C ALA A 14 6.25 -6.70 16.32
N LEU A 15 5.39 -6.16 15.44
CA LEU A 15 4.30 -6.93 14.82
C LEU A 15 4.80 -8.11 13.97
N VAL A 16 5.85 -7.89 13.18
CA VAL A 16 6.48 -8.96 12.38
C VAL A 16 7.02 -10.06 13.30
N ARG A 17 7.72 -9.70 14.37
CA ARG A 17 8.24 -10.67 15.37
C ARG A 17 7.12 -11.46 16.03
N GLN A 18 6.06 -10.78 16.47
CA GLN A 18 4.89 -11.42 17.08
C GLN A 18 4.25 -12.44 16.12
N ARG A 19 4.15 -12.12 14.84
CA ARG A 19 3.61 -13.05 13.82
C ARG A 19 4.51 -14.27 13.63
N TYR A 20 5.82 -14.08 13.53
CA TYR A 20 6.76 -15.20 13.43
C TYR A 20 6.72 -16.11 14.66
N GLN A 21 6.59 -15.55 15.86
CA GLN A 21 6.43 -16.32 17.09
C GLN A 21 5.12 -17.12 17.06
N ALA A 22 4.00 -16.51 16.67
CA ALA A 22 2.71 -17.19 16.54
C ALA A 22 2.75 -18.33 15.51
N LEU A 23 3.42 -18.13 14.38
CA LEU A 23 3.65 -19.17 13.37
C LEU A 23 4.55 -20.29 13.91
N GLY A 24 5.63 -19.96 14.62
CA GLY A 24 6.51 -20.94 15.24
C GLY A 24 5.77 -21.83 16.24
N LEU A 25 4.95 -21.22 17.11
CA LEU A 25 4.10 -21.94 18.05
C LEU A 25 3.10 -22.87 17.33
N ALA A 26 2.45 -22.39 16.28
CA ALA A 26 1.52 -23.19 15.48
C ALA A 26 2.19 -24.38 14.78
N LEU A 27 3.48 -24.25 14.44
CA LEU A 27 4.30 -25.30 13.83
C LEU A 27 4.99 -26.21 14.86
N GLY A 28 4.73 -26.02 16.17
CA GLY A 28 5.34 -26.81 17.24
C GLY A 28 6.81 -26.49 17.50
N VAL A 29 7.31 -25.37 16.98
CA VAL A 29 8.65 -24.87 17.30
C VAL A 29 8.58 -24.23 18.69
N PRO A 30 9.40 -24.69 19.66
CA PRO A 30 9.42 -24.07 20.98
C PRO A 30 9.83 -22.60 20.85
N PRO A 31 9.21 -21.69 21.63
CA PRO A 31 9.60 -20.28 21.60
C PRO A 31 11.09 -20.20 21.90
N ALA A 32 11.85 -19.64 20.97
CA ALA A 32 13.26 -19.38 21.21
C ALA A 32 13.37 -18.50 22.47
N PRO A 33 14.35 -18.75 23.36
CA PRO A 33 14.56 -17.88 24.51
C PRO A 33 14.70 -16.44 24.00
N GLU A 34 14.02 -15.51 24.69
CA GLU A 34 14.04 -14.07 24.40
C GLU A 34 15.50 -13.60 24.33
N ARG A 35 16.09 -13.67 23.13
CA ARG A 35 17.33 -12.97 22.84
C ARG A 35 16.93 -11.51 22.86
N GLY A 36 17.54 -10.79 23.80
CA GLY A 36 17.33 -9.38 24.05
C GLY A 36 17.15 -8.57 22.76
N ASP A 37 16.28 -7.61 22.91
CA ASP A 37 15.69 -6.73 21.91
C ASP A 37 16.72 -5.97 21.08
N GLU A 38 17.33 -6.62 20.10
CA GLU A 38 18.02 -5.94 19.03
C GLU A 38 17.63 -6.62 17.72
N LEU A 39 16.63 -6.05 17.04
CA LEU A 39 16.87 -5.84 15.62
C LEU A 39 18.17 -5.06 15.58
N GLY A 40 19.30 -5.74 15.43
CA GLY A 40 20.59 -5.07 15.35
C GLY A 40 20.43 -3.90 14.39
N GLU A 41 21.09 -2.78 14.68
CA GLU A 41 20.95 -1.59 13.83
C GLU A 41 21.17 -1.90 12.35
N ASP A 42 21.90 -2.99 12.07
CA ASP A 42 22.21 -3.58 10.77
C ASP A 42 21.21 -4.65 10.25
N SER A 43 20.06 -4.84 10.89
CA SER A 43 19.07 -5.80 10.42
C SER A 43 18.47 -5.35 9.09
N ARG A 44 18.44 -6.26 8.12
CA ARG A 44 17.86 -5.99 6.79
C ARG A 44 16.45 -5.41 6.87
N LEU A 45 15.62 -5.93 7.78
CA LEU A 45 14.27 -5.41 8.01
C LEU A 45 14.27 -3.94 8.44
N ARG A 46 15.18 -3.51 9.32
CA ARG A 46 15.26 -2.10 9.74
C ARG A 46 15.66 -1.20 8.58
N HIS A 47 16.62 -1.63 7.75
CA HIS A 47 17.02 -0.89 6.55
C HIS A 47 15.86 -0.76 5.56
N ASP A 48 15.15 -1.87 5.31
CA ASP A 48 13.98 -1.93 4.44
C ASP A 48 12.86 -0.99 4.95
N LEU A 49 12.59 -0.98 6.26
CA LEU A 49 11.60 -0.08 6.87
C LEU A 49 12.02 1.39 6.81
N ALA A 50 13.30 1.69 7.06
CA ALA A 50 13.83 3.05 6.95
C ALA A 50 13.72 3.59 5.52
N LEU A 51 13.98 2.74 4.51
CA LEU A 51 13.77 3.09 3.10
C LEU A 51 12.30 3.45 2.83
N LEU A 52 11.36 2.61 3.26
CA LEU A 52 9.93 2.86 3.07
C LEU A 52 9.46 4.14 3.79
N VAL A 53 9.93 4.37 5.02
CA VAL A 53 9.64 5.59 5.80
C VAL A 53 10.16 6.83 5.09
N GLY A 54 11.42 6.85 4.67
CA GLY A 54 11.98 8.02 3.98
C GLY A 54 11.30 8.28 2.64
N VAL A 55 10.92 7.24 1.89
CA VAL A 55 10.11 7.40 0.66
C VAL A 55 8.75 8.03 0.99
N ALA A 56 8.07 7.51 2.00
CA ALA A 56 6.78 8.02 2.42
C ALA A 56 6.87 9.45 2.97
N ASN A 57 7.99 9.85 3.57
CA ASN A 57 8.27 11.22 4.01
C ASN A 57 8.67 12.16 2.85
N GLY A 58 8.92 11.64 1.66
CA GLY A 58 9.33 12.41 0.48
C GLY A 58 10.82 12.76 0.45
N GLU A 59 11.66 12.00 1.16
CA GLU A 59 13.10 12.25 1.28
C GLU A 59 13.89 11.79 0.04
N TYR A 60 13.30 10.90 -0.76
CA TYR A 60 13.95 10.31 -1.94
C TYR A 60 13.44 10.90 -3.24
N ARG A 61 14.38 11.12 -4.18
CA ARG A 61 14.08 11.39 -5.58
C ARG A 61 13.83 10.08 -6.33
N ARG A 62 12.80 10.08 -7.18
CA ARG A 62 12.39 8.92 -7.96
C ARG A 62 13.42 8.60 -9.04
N THR A 63 13.88 7.35 -9.05
CA THR A 63 14.70 6.75 -10.11
C THR A 63 14.19 5.33 -10.36
N ASP A 64 14.32 4.80 -11.58
CA ASP A 64 13.76 3.48 -11.91
C ASP A 64 14.29 2.35 -11.02
N ALA A 65 15.60 2.39 -10.72
CA ALA A 65 16.23 1.42 -9.82
C ALA A 65 15.67 1.51 -8.39
N LEU A 66 15.47 2.72 -7.88
CA LEU A 66 14.91 2.92 -6.54
C LEU A 66 13.43 2.54 -6.49
N VAL A 67 12.66 2.80 -7.55
CA VAL A 67 11.26 2.38 -7.66
C VAL A 67 11.14 0.86 -7.55
N GLN A 68 11.95 0.11 -8.29
CA GLN A 68 11.95 -1.35 -8.23
C GLN A 68 12.32 -1.87 -6.83
N GLN A 69 13.35 -1.29 -6.21
CA GLN A 69 13.76 -1.66 -4.86
C GLN A 69 12.64 -1.41 -3.84
N VAL A 70 12.01 -0.24 -3.89
CA VAL A 70 10.94 0.16 -2.98
C VAL A 70 9.69 -0.70 -3.19
N GLU A 71 9.34 -1.01 -4.44
CA GLU A 71 8.22 -1.89 -4.77
C GLU A 71 8.43 -3.30 -4.21
N GLN A 72 9.62 -3.87 -4.39
CA GLN A 72 9.97 -5.18 -3.85
C GLN A 72 9.93 -5.17 -2.31
N THR A 73 10.48 -4.11 -1.70
CA THR A 73 10.52 -3.94 -0.24
C THR A 73 9.11 -3.83 0.35
N LEU A 74 8.25 -3.04 -0.29
CA LEU A 74 6.85 -2.89 0.11
C LEU A 74 6.07 -4.21 -0.03
N ALA A 75 6.26 -4.92 -1.14
CA ALA A 75 5.62 -6.22 -1.34
C ALA A 75 6.01 -7.22 -0.24
N GLN A 76 7.32 -7.30 0.07
CA GLN A 76 7.84 -8.14 1.15
C GLN A 76 7.27 -7.73 2.51
N LEU A 77 7.20 -6.43 2.83
CA LEU A 77 6.63 -5.97 4.09
C LEU A 77 5.15 -6.38 4.21
N LEU A 78 4.35 -6.16 3.17
CA LEU A 78 2.96 -6.56 3.18
C LEU A 78 2.84 -8.09 3.33
N ASP A 79 3.74 -8.86 2.70
CA ASP A 79 3.86 -10.32 2.88
C ASP A 79 4.14 -10.75 4.30
N LEU A 80 5.07 -10.09 4.97
CA LEU A 80 5.33 -10.34 6.38
C LEU A 80 4.13 -9.97 7.26
N LEU A 81 3.43 -8.87 6.97
CA LEU A 81 2.36 -8.36 7.83
C LEU A 81 0.99 -9.00 7.61
N LEU A 82 0.71 -9.49 6.40
CA LEU A 82 -0.62 -9.91 5.99
C LEU A 82 -0.62 -11.29 5.30
N GLY A 83 0.55 -11.88 5.03
CA GLY A 83 0.66 -13.11 4.24
C GLY A 83 0.19 -14.33 5.00
N ASN A 84 -0.64 -15.16 4.38
CA ASN A 84 -1.02 -16.46 4.93
C ASN A 84 -0.02 -17.53 4.46
N ALA A 85 0.06 -18.66 5.17
CA ALA A 85 0.96 -19.77 4.82
C ALA A 85 0.66 -20.40 3.44
N LEU A 86 -0.51 -20.09 2.86
CA LEU A 86 -1.00 -20.66 1.60
C LEU A 86 -0.81 -19.74 0.39
N GLN A 87 -0.15 -18.58 0.55
CA GLN A 87 0.11 -17.58 -0.50
C GLN A 87 -1.13 -17.24 -1.36
N THR A 88 -2.33 -17.31 -0.78
CA THR A 88 -3.57 -17.08 -1.53
C THR A 88 -3.76 -15.59 -1.81
N THR A 89 -4.40 -15.25 -2.94
CA THR A 89 -4.62 -13.87 -3.38
C THR A 89 -5.12 -12.98 -2.25
N ARG A 90 -4.29 -11.99 -1.89
CA ARG A 90 -4.48 -11.16 -0.70
C ARG A 90 -5.61 -10.15 -0.91
N ILE A 91 -6.62 -10.21 -0.05
CA ILE A 91 -7.54 -9.09 0.16
C ILE A 91 -7.05 -8.33 1.41
N VAL A 92 -6.50 -7.13 1.22
CA VAL A 92 -6.13 -6.25 2.33
C VAL A 92 -7.42 -5.69 2.94
N PRO A 93 -7.71 -5.92 4.24
CA PRO A 93 -8.91 -5.39 4.86
C PRO A 93 -8.96 -3.86 4.83
N ALA A 94 -10.15 -3.27 4.68
CA ALA A 94 -10.30 -1.81 4.68
C ALA A 94 -9.77 -1.14 5.96
N SER A 95 -9.87 -1.83 7.10
CA SER A 95 -9.37 -1.35 8.39
C SER A 95 -7.84 -1.23 8.43
N PHE A 96 -7.10 -2.06 7.68
CA PHE A 96 -5.64 -1.97 7.63
C PHE A 96 -5.18 -0.61 7.12
N TRP A 97 -5.86 -0.06 6.12
CA TRP A 97 -5.53 1.23 5.53
C TRP A 97 -5.77 2.43 6.46
N GLN A 98 -6.44 2.22 7.60
CA GLN A 98 -6.65 3.24 8.62
C GLN A 98 -5.53 3.26 9.68
N THR A 99 -4.66 2.24 9.69
CA THR A 99 -3.50 2.17 10.60
C THR A 99 -2.34 3.03 10.08
N GLU A 100 -1.42 3.47 10.94
CA GLU A 100 -0.22 4.21 10.50
C GLU A 100 0.62 3.43 9.48
N ILE A 101 0.64 2.09 9.59
CA ILE A 101 1.30 1.19 8.63
C ILE A 101 0.57 1.22 7.27
N GLY A 102 -0.76 1.22 7.28
CA GLY A 102 -1.57 1.34 6.07
C GLY A 102 -1.39 2.70 5.39
N VAL A 103 -1.28 3.78 6.17
CA VAL A 103 -0.97 5.14 5.70
C VAL A 103 0.41 5.17 5.04
N LEU A 104 1.43 4.60 5.71
CA LEU A 104 2.79 4.45 5.18
C LEU A 104 2.78 3.72 3.84
N ALA A 105 2.17 2.53 3.80
CA ALA A 105 2.07 1.72 2.58
C ALA A 105 1.37 2.48 1.44
N SER A 106 0.33 3.24 1.74
CA SER A 106 -0.40 4.03 0.74
C SER A 106 0.46 5.14 0.13
N ARG A 107 1.23 5.85 0.96
CA ARG A 107 2.16 6.89 0.48
C ARG A 107 3.29 6.31 -0.36
N VAL A 108 3.83 5.16 0.04
CA VAL A 108 4.85 4.46 -0.76
C VAL A 108 4.28 4.03 -2.11
N ARG A 109 3.08 3.42 -2.14
CA ARG A 109 2.42 3.03 -3.41
C ARG A 109 2.20 4.21 -4.34
N TRP A 110 1.80 5.35 -3.78
CA TRP A 110 1.66 6.58 -4.56
C TRP A 110 3.00 7.06 -5.13
N TRP A 111 4.07 7.04 -4.34
CA TRP A 111 5.40 7.43 -4.82
C TRP A 111 5.91 6.47 -5.92
N ILE A 112 5.66 5.17 -5.78
CA ILE A 112 5.99 4.14 -6.79
C ILE A 112 5.28 4.45 -8.11
N SER A 113 3.97 4.73 -8.08
CA SER A 113 3.21 4.94 -9.31
C SER A 113 3.72 6.13 -10.10
N GLY A 114 4.20 7.18 -9.42
CA GLY A 114 4.67 8.42 -10.06
C GLY A 114 3.63 9.05 -10.98
N ASP A 115 2.36 8.80 -10.69
CA ASP A 115 1.20 9.23 -11.46
C ASP A 115 0.25 10.03 -10.55
N ASP A 116 -0.60 10.83 -11.18
CA ASP A 116 -1.59 11.63 -10.48
C ASP A 116 -2.68 10.74 -9.90
N LEU A 117 -2.90 10.85 -8.59
CA LEU A 117 -4.02 10.23 -7.93
C LEU A 117 -5.25 11.15 -7.98
N ILE A 118 -6.32 10.68 -8.60
CA ILE A 118 -7.57 11.45 -8.76
C ILE A 118 -8.72 10.81 -7.98
N THR A 119 -9.69 11.64 -7.59
CA THR A 119 -10.92 11.18 -6.93
C THR A 119 -11.80 10.38 -7.89
N ILE A 120 -12.71 9.57 -7.36
CA ILE A 120 -13.72 8.84 -8.17
C ILE A 120 -14.54 9.82 -9.03
N SER A 121 -14.89 10.99 -8.48
CA SER A 121 -15.60 12.05 -9.20
C SER A 121 -14.82 12.57 -10.40
N ASN A 122 -13.52 12.87 -10.21
CA ASN A 122 -12.66 13.33 -11.28
C ASN A 122 -12.40 12.22 -12.31
N ALA A 123 -12.25 10.99 -11.85
CA ALA A 123 -12.09 9.82 -12.73
C ALA A 123 -13.33 9.60 -13.61
N ALA A 124 -14.53 9.76 -13.05
CA ALA A 124 -15.78 9.67 -13.79
C ALA A 124 -15.88 10.74 -14.88
N ALA A 125 -15.55 12.00 -14.53
CA ALA A 125 -15.50 13.09 -15.51
C ALA A 125 -14.44 12.85 -16.60
N LEU A 126 -13.28 12.33 -16.23
CA LEU A 126 -12.18 12.07 -17.16
C LEU A 126 -12.49 10.91 -18.11
N ALA A 127 -13.04 9.81 -17.61
CA ALA A 127 -13.34 8.61 -18.40
C ALA A 127 -14.58 8.77 -19.28
N PHE A 128 -15.61 9.45 -18.78
CA PHE A 128 -16.93 9.45 -19.42
C PHE A 128 -17.42 10.84 -19.84
N GLY A 129 -16.62 11.89 -19.64
CA GLY A 129 -16.95 13.28 -19.97
C GLY A 129 -17.82 13.99 -18.93
N GLU A 130 -18.50 13.27 -18.04
CA GLU A 130 -19.42 13.83 -17.05
C GLU A 130 -19.36 13.12 -15.69
N ASN A 131 -19.49 13.89 -14.61
CA ASN A 131 -19.53 13.38 -13.24
C ASN A 131 -20.96 13.03 -12.78
N THR A 132 -21.57 12.02 -13.40
CA THR A 132 -22.88 11.49 -12.98
C THR A 132 -22.73 10.39 -11.92
N GLN A 133 -23.79 10.13 -11.14
CA GLN A 133 -23.80 9.02 -10.17
C GLN A 133 -23.56 7.66 -10.84
N ALA A 134 -24.13 7.45 -12.02
CA ALA A 134 -23.93 6.22 -12.80
C ALA A 134 -22.45 6.04 -13.19
N ASN A 135 -21.79 7.11 -13.66
CA ASN A 135 -20.38 7.07 -14.03
C ASN A 135 -19.46 6.83 -12.83
N ARG A 136 -19.74 7.45 -11.68
CA ARG A 136 -19.01 7.17 -10.42
C ARG A 136 -19.15 5.71 -10.01
N MET A 137 -20.33 5.12 -10.16
CA MET A 137 -20.56 3.71 -9.86
C MET A 137 -19.78 2.77 -10.80
N ARG A 138 -19.62 3.14 -12.08
CA ARG A 138 -18.80 2.37 -13.03
C ARG A 138 -17.32 2.37 -12.63
N ILE A 139 -16.78 3.52 -12.21
CA ILE A 139 -15.41 3.60 -11.67
C ILE A 139 -15.27 2.75 -10.42
N ALA A 140 -16.20 2.86 -9.46
CA ALA A 140 -16.17 2.06 -8.23
C ALA A 140 -16.15 0.55 -8.52
N ARG A 141 -17.02 0.08 -9.44
CA ARG A 141 -17.03 -1.32 -9.88
C ARG A 141 -15.73 -1.74 -10.58
N ALA A 142 -15.16 -0.87 -11.42
CA ALA A 142 -13.88 -1.15 -12.06
C ALA A 142 -12.75 -1.30 -11.02
N MET A 143 -12.78 -0.51 -9.94
CA MET A 143 -11.84 -0.66 -8.82
C MET A 143 -12.08 -1.96 -8.05
N ASP A 144 -13.35 -2.27 -7.74
CA ASP A 144 -13.72 -3.47 -6.97
C ASP A 144 -13.41 -4.76 -7.74
N ASN A 145 -13.53 -4.73 -9.08
CA ASN A 145 -13.16 -5.84 -9.98
C ASN A 145 -11.65 -5.91 -10.28
N GLY A 146 -10.83 -5.02 -9.73
CA GLY A 146 -9.38 -4.99 -9.97
C GLY A 146 -8.95 -4.48 -11.34
N VAL A 147 -9.86 -3.90 -12.13
CA VAL A 147 -9.53 -3.27 -13.43
C VAL A 147 -8.78 -1.95 -13.22
N LEU A 148 -9.18 -1.19 -12.19
CA LEU A 148 -8.48 0.01 -11.75
C LEU A 148 -7.81 -0.25 -10.40
N GLU A 149 -6.51 0.01 -10.34
CA GLU A 149 -5.79 0.05 -9.10
C GLU A 149 -6.21 1.30 -8.32
N TRP A 150 -6.35 1.14 -7.01
CA TRP A 150 -6.69 2.24 -6.13
C TRP A 150 -5.83 2.24 -4.87
N VAL A 151 -5.61 3.46 -4.37
CA VAL A 151 -4.84 3.74 -3.17
C VAL A 151 -5.71 4.58 -2.23
N PRO A 152 -5.76 4.28 -0.92
CA PRO A 152 -6.44 5.16 0.02
C PRO A 152 -5.61 6.44 0.25
N ASP A 153 -6.30 7.57 0.29
CA ASP A 153 -5.77 8.87 0.67
C ASP A 153 -5.97 9.07 2.18
N PRO A 154 -4.90 8.94 2.98
CA PRO A 154 -5.03 8.98 4.43
C PRO A 154 -5.39 10.37 4.96
N SER A 155 -5.30 11.43 4.13
CA SER A 155 -5.74 12.77 4.53
C SER A 155 -7.27 12.92 4.57
N VAL A 156 -7.99 11.95 3.99
CA VAL A 156 -9.46 11.94 3.98
C VAL A 156 -9.97 10.90 4.97
N ALA A 157 -10.59 11.38 6.04
CA ALA A 157 -11.11 10.51 7.11
C ALA A 157 -12.25 9.59 6.65
N ASN A 158 -13.05 10.00 5.66
CA ASN A 158 -14.19 9.22 5.19
C ASN A 158 -13.72 8.05 4.28
N PRO A 159 -13.89 6.77 4.67
CA PRO A 159 -13.44 5.62 3.89
C PRO A 159 -14.10 5.49 2.52
N GLN A 160 -15.29 6.05 2.33
CA GLN A 160 -15.96 6.04 1.02
C GLN A 160 -15.36 7.07 0.06
N GLN A 161 -14.75 8.12 0.59
CA GLN A 161 -14.20 9.24 -0.19
C GLN A 161 -12.68 9.23 -0.25
N ASN A 162 -12.00 8.40 0.53
CA ASN A 162 -10.55 8.34 0.56
C ASN A 162 -9.95 7.52 -0.59
N ARG A 163 -10.77 6.78 -1.34
CA ARG A 163 -10.26 6.00 -2.48
C ARG A 163 -9.80 6.93 -3.60
N ARG A 164 -8.59 6.71 -4.10
CA ARG A 164 -8.00 7.39 -5.26
C ARG A 164 -7.62 6.39 -6.32
N VAL A 165 -7.71 6.79 -7.58
CA VAL A 165 -7.28 5.99 -8.73
C VAL A 165 -6.19 6.71 -9.50
N LEU A 166 -5.36 5.94 -10.20
CA LEU A 166 -4.29 6.45 -11.04
C LEU A 166 -4.89 7.09 -12.30
N ARG A 167 -4.56 8.36 -12.55
CA ARG A 167 -5.04 9.11 -13.71
C ARG A 167 -4.73 8.38 -15.02
N SER A 168 -3.52 7.85 -15.18
CA SER A 168 -3.13 7.13 -16.40
C SER A 168 -3.96 5.87 -16.66
N GLN A 169 -4.46 5.20 -15.61
CA GLN A 169 -5.35 4.04 -15.77
C GLN A 169 -6.74 4.47 -16.22
N VAL A 170 -7.23 5.60 -15.71
CA VAL A 170 -8.52 6.18 -16.12
C VAL A 170 -8.47 6.68 -17.56
N GLU A 171 -7.37 7.29 -17.97
CA GLU A 171 -7.14 7.70 -19.37
C GLU A 171 -7.10 6.49 -20.31
N ARG A 172 -6.39 5.42 -19.94
CA ARG A 172 -6.41 4.15 -20.69
C ARG A 172 -7.82 3.54 -20.76
N LEU A 173 -8.57 3.55 -19.66
CA LEU A 173 -9.95 3.06 -19.64
C LEU A 173 -10.85 3.85 -20.60
N ARG A 174 -10.70 5.18 -20.63
CA ARG A 174 -11.41 6.05 -21.58
C ARG A 174 -11.10 5.65 -23.03
N ASP A 175 -9.82 5.47 -23.33
CA ASP A 175 -9.37 5.24 -24.70
C ASP A 175 -9.84 3.85 -25.19
N LEU A 176 -9.84 2.83 -24.32
CA LEU A 176 -10.44 1.52 -24.60
C LEU A 176 -11.95 1.60 -24.85
N SER A 177 -12.67 2.43 -24.08
CA SER A 177 -14.12 2.61 -24.28
C SER A 177 -14.51 3.37 -25.55
N ARG A 178 -13.52 3.95 -26.27
CA ARG A 178 -13.72 4.71 -27.52
C ARG A 178 -13.34 3.93 -28.78
N LEU A 179 -12.75 2.74 -28.65
CA LEU A 179 -12.47 1.90 -29.81
C LEU A 179 -13.78 1.29 -30.35
N PRO A 180 -14.08 1.40 -31.66
CA PRO A 180 -15.19 0.68 -32.26
C PRO A 180 -14.89 -0.83 -32.26
N GLU A 181 -15.94 -1.65 -32.09
CA GLU A 181 -15.87 -3.12 -32.23
C GLU A 181 -15.41 -3.54 -33.64
#